data_AF-T0QC17-F1
#
_entry.id   AF-T0QC17-F1
#
_cell.length_a   1.000
_cell.length_b   1.000
_cell.length_c   1.000
_cell.angle_alpha   90.00
_cell.angle_beta   90.00
_cell.angle_gamma   90.00
#
_symmetry.space_group_name_H-M   'P 1'
#
loop_
_entity.id
_entity.type
_entity.pdbx_description
1 polymer ?
#
loop_
_entity_poly.entity_id
_entity_poly.type
_entity_poly.pdbx_seq_one_letter_code
_entity_poly.pdbx_strand_id
1 'polypeptide(L)'
;MLTSLLLSTLALVPVLRAANDGHATTLSSDDGSNATTGTCQLMKTLRNAARYQVSLSAQQWARGANCGRCVQAQCSNCPSPLPITAQVTDRCADCAAGDIDVSRPMFQALFGTPTGRRPLQWGFVDCPVEATLSLCTKPRNTSLYTIFIQPTNTVSGVANMTIDGFKGRLSANGSYFFKAPMPRNWSDVHINLTATNGEKIVAATVALRSGRCVTIPYQFQPTTAGGALIQASSSLDSDDDIVVPMTTTRPVPYY
;
A
#
# COMPACT_ATOMS: atom_id res chain seq x y z
N MET A 1 35.64 21.01 -38.60
CA MET A 1 34.24 21.17 -38.14
C MET A 1 33.78 19.81 -37.62
N LEU A 2 33.80 19.58 -36.30
CA LEU A 2 33.14 18.42 -35.68
C LEU A 2 32.12 18.97 -34.69
N THR A 3 30.85 18.87 -35.05
CA THR A 3 29.71 19.23 -34.19
C THR A 3 29.43 18.07 -33.25
N SER A 4 29.76 18.27 -31.96
CA SER A 4 29.42 17.35 -30.87
C SER A 4 27.93 17.49 -30.54
N LEU A 5 27.13 16.46 -30.85
CA LEU A 5 25.73 16.37 -30.43
C LEU A 5 25.67 15.82 -29.00
N LEU A 6 25.41 16.71 -28.04
CA LEU A 6 25.01 16.35 -26.68
C LEU A 6 23.61 15.73 -26.73
N LEU A 7 23.51 14.40 -26.58
CA LEU A 7 22.25 13.74 -26.28
C LEU A 7 21.86 14.07 -24.84
N SER A 8 20.95 15.03 -24.66
CA SER A 8 20.24 15.23 -23.39
C SER A 8 19.36 14.02 -23.11
N THR A 9 19.77 13.17 -22.18
CA THR A 9 18.92 12.13 -21.59
C THR A 9 17.85 12.80 -20.74
N LEU A 10 16.61 12.90 -21.25
CA LEU A 10 15.46 13.24 -20.42
C LEU A 10 15.28 12.14 -19.36
N ALA A 11 15.52 12.46 -18.10
CA ALA A 11 15.13 11.60 -16.99
C ALA A 11 13.60 11.46 -17.00
N LEU A 12 13.10 10.25 -17.27
CA LEU A 12 11.68 9.94 -17.17
C LEU A 12 11.29 10.04 -15.68
N VAL A 13 10.69 11.17 -15.29
CA VAL A 13 10.03 11.25 -13.99
C VAL A 13 8.81 10.34 -14.07
N PRO A 14 8.69 9.30 -13.23
CA PRO A 14 7.55 8.41 -13.28
C PRO A 14 6.28 9.22 -12.98
N VAL A 15 5.41 9.34 -13.99
CA VAL A 15 4.09 9.97 -13.83
C VAL A 15 3.27 9.10 -12.88
N LEU A 16 2.76 9.70 -11.81
CA LEU A 16 1.79 9.06 -10.91
C LEU A 16 0.62 8.53 -11.74
N ARG A 17 0.56 7.22 -11.93
CA ARG A 17 -0.35 6.55 -12.88
C ARG A 17 -1.82 6.53 -12.42
N ALA A 18 -2.12 7.10 -11.26
CA ALA A 18 -3.48 7.32 -10.73
C ALA A 18 -3.46 8.48 -9.71
N ALA A 19 -3.19 9.70 -10.19
CA ALA A 19 -3.22 10.89 -9.35
C ALA A 19 -4.68 11.29 -9.06
N ASN A 20 -5.03 11.35 -7.79
CA ASN A 20 -6.17 12.11 -7.30
C ASN A 20 -5.79 13.58 -7.37
N ASP A 21 -6.64 14.39 -7.97
CA ASP A 21 -6.54 15.84 -7.88
C ASP A 21 -7.39 16.33 -6.69
N GLY A 22 -6.83 17.23 -5.91
CA GLY A 22 -7.53 17.82 -4.77
C GLY A 22 -6.73 18.94 -4.14
N HIS A 23 -7.04 19.22 -2.88
CA HIS A 23 -6.31 20.21 -2.08
C HIS A 23 -5.69 19.54 -0.86
N ALA A 24 -4.49 19.99 -0.53
CA ALA A 24 -3.90 19.77 0.77
C ALA A 24 -4.37 20.87 1.72
N THR A 25 -4.79 20.48 2.92
CA THR A 25 -4.88 21.31 4.13
C THR A 25 -3.98 20.71 5.21
N THR A 26 -3.97 21.30 6.41
CA THR A 26 -3.10 20.84 7.50
C THR A 26 -3.87 20.24 8.64
N LEU A 27 -3.36 19.13 9.16
CA LEU A 27 -3.85 18.50 10.38
C LEU A 27 -3.87 19.53 11.52
N SER A 28 -5.07 19.79 12.05
CA SER A 28 -5.32 20.83 13.07
C SER A 28 -4.50 20.62 14.35
N SER A 29 -4.23 19.36 14.71
CA SER A 29 -3.68 18.96 16.00
C SER A 29 -2.21 18.54 15.96
N ASP A 30 -1.61 18.41 14.78
CA ASP A 30 -0.30 17.78 14.62
C ASP A 30 0.75 18.75 14.10
N ASP A 31 1.75 19.02 14.92
CA ASP A 31 3.06 19.55 14.51
C ASP A 31 3.90 18.52 13.73
N GLY A 32 3.37 17.32 13.50
CA GLY A 32 4.09 16.18 12.93
C GLY A 32 4.92 15.41 13.97
N SER A 33 4.50 15.39 15.24
CA SER A 33 5.21 14.61 16.28
C SER A 33 4.61 13.23 16.54
N ASN A 34 3.33 12.99 16.25
CA ASN A 34 2.68 11.72 16.60
C ASN A 34 1.79 11.14 15.49
N ALA A 35 2.25 10.06 14.86
CA ALA A 35 1.54 9.34 13.81
C ALA A 35 0.66 8.17 14.31
N THR A 36 0.51 8.03 15.63
CA THR A 36 -0.22 6.92 16.28
C THR A 36 -1.61 7.30 16.80
N THR A 37 -1.92 8.60 16.85
CA THR A 37 -3.13 9.17 17.46
C THR A 37 -4.34 9.23 16.54
N GLY A 38 -4.12 9.16 15.22
CA GLY A 38 -5.19 9.19 14.24
C GLY A 38 -6.15 8.02 14.33
N THR A 39 -7.28 8.13 13.63
CA THR A 39 -8.37 7.13 13.56
C THR A 39 -7.87 5.75 13.16
N CYS A 40 -6.74 5.63 12.43
CA CYS A 40 -6.17 4.33 12.10
C CYS A 40 -5.65 3.57 13.34
N GLN A 41 -5.31 4.26 14.43
CA GLN A 41 -4.75 3.71 15.66
C GLN A 41 -3.55 2.79 15.36
N LEU A 42 -2.59 3.29 14.57
CA LEU A 42 -1.40 2.54 14.24
C LEU A 42 -0.57 2.31 15.50
N MET A 43 -0.38 1.04 15.89
CA MET A 43 0.51 0.65 17.00
C MET A 43 1.99 0.78 16.63
N LYS A 44 2.29 0.73 15.32
CA LYS A 44 3.62 0.92 14.76
C LYS A 44 3.49 1.68 13.44
N THR A 45 4.28 2.74 13.32
CA THR A 45 4.29 3.62 12.15
C THR A 45 5.61 3.50 11.39
N LEU A 46 5.64 4.03 10.17
CA LEU A 46 6.89 4.18 9.43
C LEU A 46 7.76 5.26 10.06
N ARG A 47 9.08 5.14 9.89
CA ARG A 47 10.05 6.09 10.45
C ARG A 47 9.77 7.54 10.03
N ASN A 48 9.34 7.74 8.78
CA ASN A 48 9.01 9.06 8.24
C ASN A 48 7.62 9.57 8.63
N ALA A 49 6.75 8.73 9.20
CA ALA A 49 5.35 9.07 9.43
C ALA A 49 5.14 10.18 10.46
N ALA A 50 6.03 10.34 11.45
CA ALA A 50 5.99 11.50 12.34
C ALA A 50 6.02 12.78 11.49
N ARG A 51 7.02 12.91 10.63
CA ARG A 51 7.18 14.10 9.78
C ARG A 51 6.15 14.18 8.66
N TYR A 52 5.83 13.05 8.01
CA TYR A 52 5.02 12.96 6.81
C TYR A 52 3.89 11.95 6.98
N GLN A 53 2.75 12.47 7.45
CA GLN A 53 1.51 11.71 7.56
C GLN A 53 0.37 12.45 6.89
N VAL A 54 -0.66 11.69 6.51
CA VAL A 54 -1.87 12.22 5.88
C VAL A 54 -3.12 11.61 6.49
N SER A 55 -4.19 12.39 6.47
CA SER A 55 -5.55 11.92 6.67
C SER A 55 -6.30 11.95 5.34
N LEU A 56 -7.12 10.92 5.09
CA LEU A 56 -7.87 10.81 3.83
C LEU A 56 -9.33 11.16 4.05
N SER A 57 -9.99 11.70 3.02
CA SER A 57 -11.45 11.85 2.99
C SER A 57 -12.16 10.54 3.36
N ALA A 58 -13.40 10.61 3.86
CA ALA A 58 -14.16 9.42 4.25
C ALA A 58 -14.25 8.35 3.13
N GLN A 59 -14.38 8.81 1.87
CA GLN A 59 -14.42 7.93 0.70
C GLN A 59 -13.07 7.24 0.47
N GLN A 60 -11.98 8.00 0.45
CA GLN A 60 -10.64 7.46 0.18
C GLN A 60 -10.04 6.73 1.39
N TRP A 61 -10.47 7.03 2.62
CA TRP A 61 -10.11 6.26 3.80
C TRP A 61 -10.74 4.85 3.80
N ALA A 62 -11.88 4.70 3.11
CA ALA A 62 -12.55 3.43 2.84
C ALA A 62 -12.76 2.54 4.07
N ARG A 63 -13.34 3.12 5.13
CA ARG A 63 -13.62 2.41 6.41
C ARG A 63 -12.35 1.78 7.03
N GLY A 64 -11.21 2.45 6.89
CA GLY A 64 -9.93 2.01 7.44
C GLY A 64 -9.16 1.04 6.55
N ALA A 65 -9.71 0.64 5.39
CA ALA A 65 -9.02 -0.25 4.46
C ALA A 65 -7.73 0.35 3.90
N ASN A 66 -7.61 1.68 3.89
CA ASN A 66 -6.43 2.38 3.39
C ASN A 66 -5.47 2.88 4.47
N CYS A 67 -5.75 2.57 5.75
CA CYS A 67 -4.82 2.87 6.84
C CYS A 67 -3.48 2.16 6.68
N GLY A 68 -2.39 2.83 7.07
CA GLY A 68 -1.04 2.29 7.03
C GLY A 68 -0.40 2.27 5.63
N ARG A 69 -1.19 2.41 4.55
CA ARG A 69 -0.71 2.57 3.17
C ARG A 69 0.07 3.88 3.02
N CYS A 70 0.87 3.97 1.97
CA CYS A 70 1.59 5.18 1.61
C CYS A 70 0.94 5.88 0.43
N VAL A 71 1.00 7.21 0.46
CA VAL A 71 0.70 8.06 -0.68
C VAL A 71 1.95 8.81 -1.09
N GLN A 72 2.06 9.10 -2.38
CA GLN A 72 3.03 10.05 -2.90
C GLN A 72 2.27 11.29 -3.32
N ALA A 73 2.66 12.43 -2.76
CA ALA A 73 2.06 13.74 -3.00
C ALA A 73 3.02 14.61 -3.79
N GLN A 74 2.54 15.24 -4.85
CA GLN A 74 3.29 16.17 -5.67
C GLN A 74 2.45 17.39 -5.99
N CYS A 75 3.12 18.51 -6.22
CA CYS A 75 2.47 19.73 -6.67
C CYS A 75 3.24 20.28 -7.87
N SER A 76 2.51 20.62 -8.93
CA SER A 76 3.08 21.11 -10.18
C SER A 76 3.61 22.55 -10.10
N ASN A 77 3.03 23.38 -9.23
CA ASN A 77 3.36 24.81 -9.09
C ASN A 77 3.82 25.17 -7.66
N CYS A 78 4.72 24.35 -7.11
CA CYS A 78 5.19 24.47 -5.74
C CYS A 78 6.70 24.70 -5.64
N PRO A 79 7.20 25.33 -4.55
CA PRO A 79 8.63 25.52 -4.32
C PRO A 79 9.43 24.21 -4.36
N SER A 80 8.84 23.10 -3.88
CA SER A 80 9.39 21.76 -4.04
C SER A 80 8.65 21.01 -5.14
N PRO A 81 9.26 20.77 -6.31
CA PRO A 81 8.68 19.92 -7.35
C PRO A 81 8.83 18.43 -7.05
N LEU A 82 9.61 18.05 -6.02
CA LEU A 82 9.86 16.66 -5.70
C LEU A 82 8.68 16.04 -4.94
N PRO A 83 8.25 14.81 -5.34
CA PRO A 83 7.18 14.12 -4.63
C PRO A 83 7.58 13.74 -3.19
N ILE A 84 6.64 13.85 -2.26
CA ILE A 84 6.82 13.44 -0.86
C ILE A 84 5.97 12.20 -0.58
N THR A 85 6.61 11.15 -0.06
CA THR A 85 5.91 9.95 0.41
C THR A 85 5.49 10.11 1.87
N ALA A 86 4.21 9.88 2.15
CA ALA A 86 3.62 10.01 3.47
C ALA A 86 2.75 8.80 3.82
N GLN A 87 2.62 8.51 5.12
CA GLN A 87 1.80 7.40 5.60
C GLN A 87 0.36 7.85 5.90
N VAL A 88 -0.63 7.04 5.54
CA VAL A 88 -2.04 7.25 5.92
C VAL A 88 -2.24 6.84 7.38
N THR A 89 -2.50 7.82 8.25
CA THR A 89 -2.60 7.61 9.70
C THR A 89 -3.99 7.97 10.25
N ASP A 90 -4.79 8.71 9.50
CA ASP A 90 -6.08 9.22 9.98
C ASP A 90 -7.15 9.34 8.87
N ARG A 91 -8.35 9.69 9.29
CA ARG A 91 -9.50 10.02 8.47
C ARG A 91 -9.82 11.51 8.65
N CYS A 92 -9.87 12.23 7.55
CA CYS A 92 -10.50 13.55 7.47
C CYS A 92 -12.00 13.34 7.22
N ALA A 93 -12.84 13.61 8.21
CA ALA A 93 -14.28 13.37 8.11
C ALA A 93 -15.00 14.39 7.22
N ASP A 94 -14.45 15.59 7.10
CA ASP A 94 -14.96 16.77 6.41
C ASP A 94 -14.25 17.06 5.08
N CYS A 95 -13.14 16.39 4.77
CA CYS A 95 -12.48 16.51 3.46
C CYS A 95 -13.38 15.98 2.34
N ALA A 96 -13.47 16.75 1.26
CA ALA A 96 -14.04 16.30 0.00
C ALA A 96 -13.21 15.16 -0.61
N ALA A 97 -13.80 14.40 -1.53
CA ALA A 97 -13.05 13.41 -2.29
C ALA A 97 -11.91 14.10 -3.07
N GLY A 98 -10.68 13.58 -2.95
CA GLY A 98 -9.47 14.19 -3.52
C GLY A 98 -8.69 15.03 -2.51
N ASP A 99 -9.37 15.70 -1.58
CA ASP A 99 -8.73 16.52 -0.55
C ASP A 99 -8.13 15.63 0.56
N ILE A 100 -6.96 16.03 1.06
CA ILE A 100 -6.24 15.37 2.16
C ILE A 100 -5.74 16.41 3.16
N ASP A 101 -5.75 16.10 4.46
CA ASP A 101 -4.89 16.86 5.39
C ASP A 101 -3.53 16.20 5.44
N VAL A 102 -2.49 17.03 5.45
CA VAL A 102 -1.12 16.60 5.65
C VAL A 102 -0.57 17.18 6.95
N SER A 103 0.46 16.57 7.51
CA SER A 103 1.18 17.14 8.67
C SER A 103 1.81 18.51 8.34
N ARG A 104 1.94 19.40 9.33
CA ARG A 104 2.58 20.72 9.13
C ARG A 104 3.97 20.64 8.50
N PRO A 105 4.87 19.71 8.88
CA PRO A 105 6.17 19.59 8.23
C PRO A 105 6.07 19.16 6.75
N MET A 106 5.07 18.36 6.39
CA MET A 106 4.80 18.01 4.99
C MET A 106 4.29 19.22 4.20
N PHE A 107 3.35 19.98 4.77
CA PHE A 107 2.82 21.18 4.13
C PHE A 107 3.91 22.24 3.92
N GLN A 108 4.77 22.46 4.91
CA GLN A 108 5.95 23.33 4.80
C GLN A 108 6.91 22.87 3.71
N ALA A 109 7.18 21.57 3.60
CA ALA A 109 8.05 21.03 2.58
C ALA A 109 7.47 21.17 1.17
N LEU A 110 6.15 21.02 1.01
CA LEU A 110 5.48 21.18 -0.28
C LEU A 110 5.35 22.65 -0.69
N PHE A 111 4.87 23.52 0.21
CA PHE A 111 4.34 24.83 -0.15
C PHE A 111 5.15 26.03 0.38
N GLY A 112 6.16 25.79 1.22
CA GLY A 112 6.97 26.85 1.83
C GLY A 112 6.29 27.61 2.99
N THR A 113 5.07 27.22 3.37
CA THR A 113 4.34 27.76 4.53
C THR A 113 3.86 26.61 5.42
N PRO A 114 3.60 26.80 6.72
CA PRO A 114 3.28 25.67 7.61
C PRO A 114 1.80 25.26 7.56
N THR A 115 0.92 26.10 7.00
CA THR A 115 -0.53 25.89 6.89
C THR A 115 -1.11 26.58 5.67
N GLY A 116 -2.36 26.24 5.33
CA GLY A 116 -3.14 26.83 4.25
C GLY A 116 -4.02 25.81 3.54
N ARG A 117 -4.54 26.18 2.37
CA ARG A 117 -5.23 25.28 1.44
C ARG A 117 -4.62 25.45 0.06
N ARG A 118 -4.03 24.40 -0.50
CA ARG A 118 -3.27 24.48 -1.77
C ARG A 118 -3.57 23.29 -2.66
N PRO A 119 -3.60 23.45 -3.99
CA PRO A 119 -3.83 22.34 -4.90
C PRO A 119 -2.70 21.31 -4.78
N LEU A 120 -3.05 20.03 -4.86
CA LEU A 120 -2.14 18.91 -4.73
C LEU A 120 -2.61 17.75 -5.61
N GLN A 121 -1.66 17.01 -6.16
CA GLN A 121 -1.89 15.74 -6.81
C GLN A 121 -1.28 14.63 -5.96
N TRP A 122 -1.99 13.52 -5.78
CA TRP A 122 -1.44 12.41 -4.99
C TRP A 122 -2.01 11.06 -5.39
N GLY A 123 -1.27 10.00 -5.13
CA GLY A 123 -1.72 8.63 -5.40
C GLY A 123 -1.13 7.65 -4.41
N PHE A 124 -1.74 6.48 -4.29
CA PHE A 124 -1.18 5.39 -3.50
C PHE A 124 0.10 4.86 -4.15
N VAL A 125 1.12 4.61 -3.34
CA VAL A 125 2.38 4.01 -3.74
C VAL A 125 2.76 2.92 -2.74
N ASP A 126 3.72 2.09 -3.11
CA ASP A 126 4.34 1.20 -2.15
C ASP A 126 5.10 1.99 -1.09
N CYS A 127 5.00 1.51 0.15
CA CYS A 127 5.72 2.09 1.26
C CYS A 127 7.21 1.71 1.18
N PRO A 128 8.13 2.67 1.41
CA PRO A 128 9.56 2.42 1.40
C PRO A 128 10.01 1.76 2.72
N VAL A 129 9.60 0.50 2.91
CA VAL A 129 9.97 -0.28 4.10
C VAL A 129 11.19 -1.16 3.79
N GLU A 130 12.20 -1.09 4.65
CA GLU A 130 13.42 -1.92 4.54
C GLU A 130 13.34 -3.19 5.39
N ALA A 131 12.44 -3.21 6.38
CA ALA A 131 12.27 -4.30 7.33
C ALA A 131 11.06 -5.18 6.98
N THR A 132 11.03 -6.38 7.56
CA THR A 132 9.89 -7.30 7.41
C THR A 132 8.65 -6.80 8.13
N LEU A 133 7.49 -7.33 7.74
CA LEU A 133 6.21 -6.86 8.25
C LEU A 133 5.99 -7.26 9.72
N SER A 134 5.19 -6.47 10.43
CA SER A 134 4.86 -6.73 11.84
C SER A 134 3.35 -6.89 12.05
N LEU A 135 2.97 -7.82 12.92
CA LEU A 135 1.59 -8.04 13.35
C LEU A 135 1.42 -7.52 14.78
N CYS A 136 0.67 -6.44 14.94
CA CYS A 136 0.38 -5.81 16.22
C CYS A 136 -0.96 -6.27 16.76
N THR A 137 -1.02 -6.68 18.02
CA THR A 137 -2.27 -7.13 18.64
C THR A 137 -2.71 -6.20 19.75
N LYS A 138 -4.00 -5.90 19.83
CA LYS A 138 -4.54 -5.18 21.00
C LYS A 138 -4.34 -6.01 22.27
N PRO A 139 -4.25 -5.37 23.45
CA PRO A 139 -4.22 -6.08 24.72
C PRO A 139 -5.38 -7.06 24.87
N ARG A 140 -5.13 -8.24 25.45
CA ARG A 140 -6.13 -9.30 25.64
C ARG A 140 -7.34 -8.84 26.46
N ASN A 141 -7.16 -7.91 27.40
CA ASN A 141 -8.28 -7.32 28.17
C ASN A 141 -9.19 -6.39 27.33
N THR A 142 -8.88 -6.14 26.06
CA THR A 142 -9.77 -5.41 25.13
C THR A 142 -11.01 -6.25 24.77
N SER A 143 -10.90 -7.59 24.73
CA SER A 143 -12.03 -8.48 24.48
C SER A 143 -11.71 -9.92 24.88
N LEU A 144 -12.69 -10.62 25.47
CA LEU A 144 -12.55 -12.03 25.84
C LEU A 144 -12.68 -12.99 24.64
N TYR A 145 -13.40 -12.59 23.60
CA TYR A 145 -13.82 -13.50 22.51
C TYR A 145 -13.26 -13.11 21.13
N THR A 146 -12.73 -11.90 20.99
CA THR A 146 -12.25 -11.36 19.71
C THR A 146 -10.79 -10.94 19.82
N ILE A 147 -9.97 -11.40 18.89
CA ILE A 147 -8.63 -10.86 18.68
C ILE A 147 -8.69 -9.72 17.68
N PHE A 148 -7.85 -8.71 17.87
CA PHE A 148 -7.68 -7.58 16.96
C PHE A 148 -6.23 -7.54 16.52
N ILE A 149 -5.97 -7.79 15.24
CA ILE A 149 -4.62 -7.82 14.66
C ILE A 149 -4.50 -6.73 13.60
N GLN A 150 -3.44 -5.93 13.72
CA GLN A 150 -3.08 -4.89 12.77
C GLN A 150 -1.78 -5.28 12.07
N PRO A 151 -1.78 -5.48 10.75
CA PRO A 151 -0.54 -5.55 9.99
C PRO A 151 0.06 -4.15 9.89
N THR A 152 1.38 -4.05 10.08
CA THR A 152 2.13 -2.79 10.03
C THR A 152 3.46 -3.03 9.33
N ASN A 153 4.13 -1.95 8.92
CA ASN A 153 5.40 -2.01 8.20
C ASN A 153 5.31 -2.88 6.93
N THR A 154 4.25 -2.71 6.14
CA THR A 154 4.00 -3.47 4.91
C THR A 154 4.38 -2.64 3.69
N VAL A 155 4.97 -3.27 2.66
CA VAL A 155 5.24 -2.61 1.37
C VAL A 155 3.93 -2.18 0.70
N SER A 156 3.00 -3.12 0.52
CA SER A 156 1.67 -2.86 0.00
C SER A 156 0.63 -2.81 1.12
N GLY A 157 -0.56 -2.24 0.85
CA GLY A 157 -1.68 -2.29 1.79
C GLY A 157 -2.21 -3.72 1.95
N VAL A 158 -2.72 -4.07 3.13
CA VAL A 158 -3.37 -5.38 3.34
C VAL A 158 -4.87 -5.29 3.05
N ALA A 159 -5.32 -5.96 2.00
CA ALA A 159 -6.73 -6.02 1.60
C ALA A 159 -7.54 -7.00 2.47
N ASN A 160 -6.94 -8.14 2.83
CA ASN A 160 -7.57 -9.11 3.72
C ASN A 160 -6.55 -9.90 4.54
N MET A 161 -7.05 -10.47 5.64
CA MET A 161 -6.30 -11.35 6.54
C MET A 161 -7.20 -12.51 6.96
N THR A 162 -6.67 -13.72 7.03
CA THR A 162 -7.31 -14.83 7.76
C THR A 162 -6.50 -15.16 9.01
N ILE A 163 -7.20 -15.44 10.12
CA ILE A 163 -6.62 -15.73 11.43
C ILE A 163 -7.18 -17.07 11.88
N ASP A 164 -6.36 -18.12 11.95
CA ASP A 164 -6.77 -19.51 12.22
C ASP A 164 -7.97 -19.94 11.36
N GLY A 165 -7.91 -19.63 10.06
CA GLY A 165 -8.98 -19.94 9.10
C GLY A 165 -10.18 -18.99 9.14
N PHE A 166 -10.33 -18.13 10.15
CA PHE A 166 -11.40 -17.14 10.20
C PHE A 166 -11.06 -15.91 9.36
N LYS A 167 -11.99 -15.47 8.52
CA LYS A 167 -11.85 -14.21 7.77
C LYS A 167 -11.85 -13.01 8.72
N GLY A 168 -10.72 -12.30 8.77
CA GLY A 168 -10.56 -11.06 9.49
C GLY A 168 -11.46 -9.97 8.92
N ARG A 169 -12.12 -9.20 9.79
CA ARG A 169 -13.02 -8.11 9.40
C ARG A 169 -12.52 -6.78 9.93
N LEU A 170 -12.44 -5.76 9.09
CA LEU A 170 -12.27 -4.38 9.57
C LEU A 170 -13.56 -3.90 10.24
N SER A 171 -13.43 -2.99 11.20
CA SER A 171 -14.58 -2.32 11.80
C SER A 171 -15.12 -1.29 10.82
N ALA A 172 -16.43 -1.28 10.57
CA ALA A 172 -17.04 -0.38 9.58
C ALA A 172 -16.84 1.11 9.88
N ASN A 173 -16.64 1.46 11.15
CA ASN A 173 -16.43 2.82 11.62
C ASN A 173 -15.08 2.98 12.36
N GLY A 174 -14.20 1.98 12.29
CA GLY A 174 -13.16 1.82 13.30
C GLY A 174 -11.74 1.72 12.77
N SER A 175 -10.84 1.79 13.74
CA SER A 175 -9.40 1.59 13.66
C SER A 175 -8.95 0.44 12.76
N TYR A 176 -7.72 0.54 12.25
CA TYR A 176 -7.12 -0.45 11.35
C TYR A 176 -6.73 -1.72 12.10
N PHE A 177 -7.71 -2.54 12.45
CA PHE A 177 -7.52 -3.86 13.05
C PHE A 177 -8.48 -4.85 12.41
N PHE A 178 -7.93 -5.95 11.92
CA PHE A 178 -8.69 -7.11 11.51
C PHE A 178 -9.13 -7.87 12.76
N LYS A 179 -10.45 -8.02 12.91
CA LYS A 179 -11.04 -8.76 14.02
C LYS A 179 -11.41 -10.17 13.60
N ALA A 180 -11.13 -11.14 14.47
CA ALA A 180 -11.49 -12.55 14.31
C ALA A 180 -11.78 -13.17 15.69
N PRO A 181 -12.39 -14.37 15.76
CA PRO A 181 -12.50 -15.12 17.00
C PRO A 181 -11.13 -15.30 17.67
N MET A 182 -11.12 -15.31 18.99
CA MET A 182 -9.91 -15.46 19.79
C MET A 182 -9.24 -16.83 19.52
N PRO A 183 -7.96 -16.87 19.11
CA PRO A 183 -7.20 -18.12 19.01
C PRO A 183 -7.09 -18.83 20.36
N ARG A 184 -7.16 -20.17 20.35
CA ARG A 184 -6.92 -20.99 21.55
C ARG A 184 -5.44 -21.03 21.93
N ASN A 185 -4.55 -21.07 20.95
CA ASN A 185 -3.11 -21.10 21.14
C ASN A 185 -2.48 -19.84 20.51
N TRP A 186 -1.99 -18.91 21.33
CA TRP A 186 -1.35 -17.69 20.83
C TRP A 186 0.10 -17.90 20.37
N SER A 187 0.71 -19.04 20.67
CA SER A 187 2.09 -19.35 20.28
C SER A 187 2.19 -19.92 18.86
N ASP A 188 1.06 -20.34 18.28
CA ASP A 188 0.98 -20.98 16.98
C ASP A 188 -0.32 -20.57 16.28
N VAL A 189 -0.34 -19.33 15.79
CA VAL A 189 -1.49 -18.76 15.06
C VAL A 189 -1.17 -18.76 13.57
N HIS A 190 -2.08 -19.29 12.76
CA HIS A 190 -1.94 -19.30 11.30
C HIS A 190 -2.51 -18.03 10.69
N ILE A 191 -1.66 -17.26 10.02
CA ILE A 191 -2.03 -16.02 9.34
C ILE A 191 -1.82 -16.17 7.83
N ASN A 192 -2.84 -15.79 7.06
CA ASN A 192 -2.69 -15.50 5.64
C ASN A 192 -3.02 -14.03 5.39
N LEU A 193 -2.26 -13.39 4.52
CA LEU A 193 -2.45 -12.00 4.12
C LEU A 193 -2.61 -11.92 2.61
N THR A 194 -3.52 -11.07 2.15
CA THR A 194 -3.58 -10.64 0.74
C THR A 194 -3.36 -9.14 0.68
N ALA A 195 -2.39 -8.71 -0.12
CA ALA A 195 -2.12 -7.32 -0.40
C ALA A 195 -3.16 -6.69 -1.35
N THR A 196 -3.21 -5.36 -1.40
CA THR A 196 -4.07 -4.60 -2.30
C THR A 196 -3.72 -4.77 -3.77
N ASN A 197 -2.49 -5.19 -4.08
CA ASN A 197 -2.05 -5.55 -5.43
C ASN A 197 -2.32 -7.04 -5.77
N GLY A 198 -2.92 -7.81 -4.86
CA GLY A 198 -3.25 -9.22 -5.06
C GLY A 198 -2.18 -10.23 -4.60
N GLU A 199 -0.99 -9.78 -4.23
CA GLU A 199 0.06 -10.65 -3.68
C GLU A 199 -0.40 -11.31 -2.37
N LYS A 200 0.06 -12.53 -2.11
CA LYS A 200 -0.34 -13.31 -0.93
C LYS A 200 0.87 -13.77 -0.13
N ILE A 201 0.75 -13.69 1.19
CA ILE A 201 1.62 -14.38 2.15
C ILE A 201 0.76 -15.47 2.79
N VAL A 202 1.10 -16.73 2.57
CA VAL A 202 0.32 -17.90 3.01
C VAL A 202 1.09 -18.66 4.09
N ALA A 203 0.36 -19.19 5.07
CA ALA A 203 0.83 -20.07 6.14
C ALA A 203 1.92 -19.46 7.04
N ALA A 204 1.83 -18.16 7.34
CA ALA A 204 2.67 -17.58 8.37
C ALA A 204 2.20 -18.06 9.76
N THR A 205 2.91 -19.03 10.34
CA THR A 205 2.78 -19.37 11.75
C THR A 205 3.47 -18.29 12.60
N VAL A 206 2.72 -17.71 13.53
CA VAL A 206 3.21 -16.63 14.39
C VAL A 206 2.83 -16.83 15.85
N ALA A 207 3.80 -16.57 16.73
CA ALA A 207 3.58 -16.50 18.16
C ALA A 207 3.18 -15.06 18.55
N LEU A 208 1.88 -14.79 18.58
CA LEU A 208 1.33 -13.48 18.95
C LEU A 208 1.57 -13.13 20.42
N ARG A 209 1.59 -11.83 20.73
CA ARG A 209 1.82 -11.31 22.08
C ARG A 209 0.86 -10.17 22.38
N SER A 210 0.01 -10.36 23.39
CA SER A 210 -1.00 -9.37 23.81
C SER A 210 -0.40 -7.98 23.98
N GLY A 211 -0.98 -6.98 23.29
CA GLY A 211 -0.57 -5.58 23.40
C GLY A 211 0.77 -5.26 22.76
N ARG A 212 1.32 -6.17 21.94
CA ARG A 212 2.64 -6.03 21.32
C ARG A 212 2.58 -6.26 19.81
N CYS A 213 3.59 -5.76 19.13
CA CYS A 213 3.89 -6.07 17.74
C CYS A 213 4.93 -7.18 17.66
N VAL A 214 4.67 -8.18 16.83
CA VAL A 214 5.59 -9.28 16.52
C VAL A 214 5.99 -9.17 15.06
N THR A 215 7.28 -9.14 14.80
CA THR A 215 7.83 -9.16 13.43
C THR A 215 7.79 -10.60 12.90
N ILE A 216 7.38 -10.77 11.65
CA ILE A 216 7.42 -12.07 10.96
C ILE A 216 8.46 -12.02 9.82
N PRO A 217 9.04 -13.14 9.37
CA PRO A 217 10.10 -13.15 8.36
C PRO A 217 9.56 -13.02 6.92
N TYR A 218 8.48 -12.26 6.74
CA TYR A 218 7.80 -12.09 5.45
C TYR A 218 7.58 -10.61 5.13
N GLN A 219 7.52 -10.29 3.84
CA GLN A 219 7.19 -8.96 3.31
C GLN A 219 6.60 -9.13 1.91
N PHE A 220 5.69 -8.22 1.53
CA PHE A 220 5.20 -8.15 0.14
C PHE A 220 6.32 -7.61 -0.77
N GLN A 221 6.33 -8.04 -2.03
CA GLN A 221 7.28 -7.53 -3.00
C GLN A 221 6.91 -6.10 -3.42
N PRO A 222 7.90 -5.20 -3.58
CA PRO A 222 7.69 -3.92 -4.22
C PRO A 222 7.17 -4.13 -5.64
N THR A 223 6.14 -3.37 -6.00
CA THR A 223 5.64 -3.29 -7.37
C THR A 223 6.77 -2.74 -8.24
N THR A 224 7.28 -3.53 -9.17
CA THR A 224 8.34 -3.08 -10.07
C THR A 224 7.81 -1.91 -10.90
N ALA A 225 8.40 -0.72 -10.74
CA ALA A 225 8.09 0.45 -11.55
C ALA A 225 8.64 0.22 -12.98
N GLY A 226 7.89 -0.50 -13.81
CA GLY A 226 8.33 -0.83 -15.17
C GLY A 226 7.80 -2.16 -15.68
N GLY A 227 6.48 -2.28 -15.79
CA GLY A 227 5.84 -3.43 -16.42
C GLY A 227 4.55 -2.97 -17.08
N ALA A 228 4.66 -2.18 -18.15
CA ALA A 228 3.61 -2.18 -19.14
C ALA A 228 3.50 -3.64 -19.61
N LEU A 229 2.38 -4.30 -19.30
CA LEU A 229 2.03 -5.55 -19.94
C LEU A 229 2.03 -5.26 -21.44
N ILE A 230 3.07 -5.69 -22.15
CA ILE A 230 2.99 -5.83 -23.59
C ILE A 230 1.98 -6.95 -23.77
N GLN A 231 0.72 -6.58 -24.01
CA GLN A 231 -0.24 -7.49 -24.59
C GLN A 231 0.39 -8.02 -25.88
N ALA A 232 0.78 -9.29 -25.87
CA ALA A 232 0.93 -10.04 -27.10
C ALA A 232 -0.46 -10.05 -27.77
N SER A 233 -0.66 -9.09 -28.67
CA SER A 233 -1.76 -9.09 -29.60
C SER A 233 -1.47 -10.21 -30.59
N SER A 234 -2.23 -11.30 -30.46
CA SER A 234 -2.34 -12.31 -31.48
C SER A 234 -3.04 -11.71 -32.70
N SER A 235 -2.27 -11.24 -33.66
CA SER A 235 -2.75 -11.03 -35.04
C SER A 235 -1.64 -11.45 -35.98
N LEU A 236 -1.73 -12.70 -36.45
CA LEU A 236 -1.10 -13.10 -37.69
C LEU A 236 -2.18 -13.69 -38.58
N ASP A 237 -2.57 -12.85 -39.52
CA ASP A 237 -3.35 -13.11 -40.70
C ASP A 237 -2.43 -13.75 -41.75
N SER A 238 -2.92 -14.85 -42.33
CA SER A 238 -2.80 -15.33 -43.72
C SER A 238 -1.45 -15.58 -44.44
N ASP A 239 -1.41 -16.81 -45.00
CA ASP A 239 -0.77 -17.29 -46.25
C ASP A 239 0.77 -17.42 -46.33
N ASP A 240 1.27 -18.65 -46.48
CA ASP A 240 1.47 -19.26 -47.82
C ASP A 240 1.83 -20.76 -47.73
N ASP A 241 1.42 -21.48 -48.77
CA ASP A 241 1.36 -22.92 -49.00
C ASP A 241 2.73 -23.51 -49.40
N ILE A 242 3.14 -24.66 -48.83
CA ILE A 242 3.93 -25.67 -49.56
C ILE A 242 3.49 -27.08 -49.13
N VAL A 243 2.79 -27.74 -50.05
CA VAL A 243 2.44 -29.18 -50.07
C VAL A 243 3.70 -30.00 -50.41
N VAL A 244 3.99 -31.17 -49.81
CA VAL A 244 3.76 -32.56 -50.33
C VAL A 244 4.83 -33.47 -49.61
N PRO A 245 4.70 -34.81 -49.42
CA PRO A 245 3.54 -35.70 -49.20
C PRO A 245 3.60 -36.46 -47.86
N MET A 246 2.44 -36.97 -47.45
CA MET A 246 2.30 -38.02 -46.43
C MET A 246 2.74 -39.39 -46.96
N THR A 247 3.56 -40.11 -46.20
CA THR A 247 3.59 -41.57 -46.21
C THR A 247 3.07 -42.11 -44.89
N THR A 248 1.91 -42.75 -44.99
CA THR A 248 1.24 -43.54 -43.97
C THR A 248 2.00 -44.83 -43.67
N THR A 249 2.28 -45.09 -42.40
CA THR A 249 2.25 -46.46 -41.84
C THR A 249 1.67 -46.46 -40.44
N ARG A 250 0.59 -47.21 -40.27
CA ARG A 250 -0.11 -47.54 -39.02
C ARG A 250 0.64 -48.66 -38.25
N PRO A 251 0.19 -49.10 -37.07
CA PRO A 251 1.01 -49.22 -35.86
C PRO A 251 1.43 -50.67 -35.55
N VAL A 252 2.37 -50.83 -34.62
CA VAL A 252 2.56 -52.13 -33.93
C VAL A 252 2.73 -51.89 -32.43
N PRO A 253 1.87 -52.46 -31.56
CA PRO A 253 2.01 -52.41 -30.11
C PRO A 253 2.57 -53.74 -29.61
N TYR A 254 3.62 -53.77 -28.77
CA TYR A 254 3.88 -54.93 -27.92
C TYR A 254 4.65 -54.54 -26.64
N TYR A 255 3.99 -54.88 -25.52
CA TYR A 255 4.38 -54.88 -24.09
C TYR A 255 4.46 -53.55 -23.33
#